data_AF-A0A5M3Q651-F1
#
_entry.id   AF-A0A5M3Q651-F1
#
_cell.length_a   1.000
_cell.length_b   1.000
_cell.length_c   1.000
_cell.angle_alpha   90.00
_cell.angle_beta   90.00
_cell.angle_gamma   90.00
#
_symmetry.space_group_name_H-M   'P 1'
#
loop_
_entity.id
_entity.type
_entity.pdbx_description
1 polymer ?
#
loop_
_entity_poly.entity_id
_entity_poly.type
_entity_poly.pdbx_seq_one_letter_code
_entity_poly.pdbx_strand_id
1 'polypeptide(L)'
;MTAPLNALSRKAFEFRSQRGLKGGVVLIYEGQAYGWKDGLRDAEHEKPGAIAVDENGMVFIAEGGSEYSGAKAWALHPQHMA
;
A
#
# COMPACT_ATOMS: atom_id res chain seq x y z
N MET A 1 4.43 -11.07 10.03
CA MET A 1 5.41 -10.03 10.41
C MET A 1 5.27 -8.90 9.40
N THR A 2 4.99 -7.68 9.86
CA THR A 2 4.92 -6.50 8.99
C THR A 2 6.33 -6.08 8.57
N ALA A 3 6.54 -5.75 7.30
CA ALA A 3 7.83 -5.25 6.82
C ALA A 3 8.11 -3.86 7.44
N PRO A 4 9.37 -3.52 7.74
CA PRO A 4 9.70 -2.19 8.24
C PRO A 4 9.39 -1.12 7.17
N LEU A 5 8.96 0.08 7.59
CA LEU A 5 8.51 1.15 6.68
C LEU A 5 9.58 1.55 5.64
N ASN A 6 10.86 1.50 6.00
CA ASN A 6 11.95 1.79 5.07
C ASN A 6 12.00 0.79 3.90
N ALA A 7 11.71 -0.48 4.14
CA ALA A 7 11.68 -1.52 3.11
C ALA A 7 10.46 -1.34 2.19
N LEU A 8 9.30 -0.98 2.75
CA LEU A 8 8.10 -0.66 1.97
C LEU A 8 8.31 0.55 1.07
N SER A 9 8.87 1.63 1.64
CA SER A 9 9.18 2.87 0.92
C SER A 9 10.17 2.62 -0.22
N ARG A 10 11.26 1.87 0.06
CA ARG A 10 12.25 1.51 -0.95
C ARG A 10 11.62 0.69 -2.08
N LYS A 11 10.81 -0.30 -1.75
CA LYS A 11 10.16 -1.15 -2.76
C LYS A 11 9.17 -0.36 -3.63
N ALA A 12 8.41 0.54 -3.03
CA ALA A 12 7.51 1.43 -3.76
C ALA A 12 8.28 2.40 -4.69
N PHE A 13 9.40 2.96 -4.22
CA PHE A 13 10.28 3.79 -5.03
C PHE A 13 10.86 3.03 -6.23
N GLU A 14 11.41 1.84 -6.00
CA GLU A 14 11.97 0.99 -7.06
C GLU A 14 10.91 0.62 -8.11
N PHE A 15 9.71 0.23 -7.67
CA PHE A 15 8.60 -0.11 -8.58
C PHE A 15 8.19 1.06 -9.47
N ARG A 16 8.09 2.28 -8.90
CA ARG A 16 7.79 3.49 -9.68
C ARG A 16 8.90 3.80 -10.68
N SER A 17 10.15 3.82 -10.21
CA SER A 17 11.33 4.18 -11.01
C SER A 17 11.50 3.26 -12.22
N GLN A 18 11.42 1.94 -12.02
CA GLN A 18 11.56 0.95 -13.09
C GLN A 18 10.46 1.04 -14.16
N ARG A 19 9.31 1.61 -13.82
CA ARG A 19 8.15 1.73 -14.71
C ARG A 19 7.90 3.16 -15.20
N GLY A 20 8.74 4.12 -14.82
CA GLY A 20 8.55 5.53 -15.18
C GLY A 20 7.26 6.16 -14.61
N LEU A 21 6.73 5.61 -13.52
CA LEU A 21 5.49 6.07 -12.89
C LEU A 21 5.76 7.27 -11.98
N LYS A 22 4.82 8.20 -11.92
CA LYS A 22 4.89 9.41 -11.08
C LYS A 22 3.69 9.45 -10.13
N GLY A 23 3.89 9.91 -8.91
CA GLY A 23 2.82 10.04 -7.92
C GLY A 23 2.12 8.74 -7.54
N GLY A 24 0.87 8.89 -7.14
CA GLY A 24 -0.04 7.79 -6.84
C GLY A 24 0.41 6.90 -5.68
N VAL A 25 -0.14 5.69 -5.61
CA VAL A 25 0.17 4.67 -4.60
C VAL A 25 0.70 3.40 -5.26
N VAL A 26 1.74 2.80 -4.68
CA VAL A 26 2.17 1.44 -5.02
C VAL A 26 1.54 0.48 -4.05
N LEU A 27 0.96 -0.60 -4.58
CA LEU A 27 0.32 -1.64 -3.81
C LEU A 27 1.30 -2.80 -3.58
N ILE A 28 1.41 -3.22 -2.33
CA ILE A 28 2.29 -4.28 -1.85
C ILE A 28 1.46 -5.30 -1.08
N TYR A 29 1.62 -6.58 -1.42
CA TYR A 29 1.03 -7.69 -0.69
C TYR A 29 2.10 -8.75 -0.44
N GLU A 30 2.17 -9.25 0.81
CA GLU A 30 3.19 -10.23 1.24
C GLU A 30 4.63 -9.85 0.82
N GLY A 31 4.93 -8.54 0.88
CA GLY A 31 6.26 -8.01 0.57
C GLY A 31 6.57 -7.86 -0.92
N GLN A 32 5.62 -8.11 -1.82
CA GLN A 32 5.76 -7.93 -3.27
C GLN A 32 4.90 -6.77 -3.77
N ALA A 33 5.50 -5.86 -4.55
CA ALA A 33 4.75 -4.83 -5.24
C ALA A 33 4.04 -5.43 -6.44
N TYR A 34 2.71 -5.33 -6.48
CA TYR A 34 1.88 -5.96 -7.53
C TYR A 34 1.15 -4.95 -8.41
N GLY A 35 1.08 -3.68 -8.00
CA GLY A 35 0.33 -2.68 -8.76
C GLY A 35 0.66 -1.24 -8.39
N TRP A 36 0.19 -0.33 -9.22
CA TRP A 36 0.19 1.11 -8.96
C TRP A 36 -1.18 1.68 -9.34
N LYS A 37 -1.63 2.66 -8.58
CA LYS A 37 -2.84 3.45 -8.83
C LYS A 37 -2.49 4.93 -8.73
N ASP A 38 -3.23 5.78 -9.44
CA ASP A 38 -3.10 7.23 -9.38
C ASP A 38 -3.45 7.83 -8.00
N GLY A 39 -4.16 7.08 -7.15
CA GLY A 39 -4.45 7.42 -5.76
C GLY A 39 -5.02 6.23 -5.00
N LEU A 40 -5.33 6.46 -3.72
CA LEU A 40 -6.02 5.47 -2.89
C LEU A 40 -7.46 5.28 -3.43
N ARG A 41 -7.85 4.03 -3.69
CA ARG A 41 -9.19 3.65 -4.18
C ARG A 41 -9.93 2.85 -3.11
N ASP A 42 -11.12 2.36 -3.42
CA ASP A 42 -11.94 1.62 -2.46
C ASP A 42 -11.22 0.37 -1.94
N ALA A 43 -11.16 0.24 -0.61
CA ALA A 43 -10.43 -0.84 0.06
C ALA A 43 -11.05 -2.22 -0.18
N GLU A 44 -12.34 -2.29 -0.54
CA GLU A 44 -13.04 -3.54 -0.84
C GLU A 44 -12.50 -4.28 -2.08
N HIS A 45 -11.74 -3.58 -2.92
CA HIS A 45 -11.03 -4.19 -4.04
C HIS A 45 -9.67 -4.77 -3.66
N GLU A 46 -9.23 -4.58 -2.41
CA GLU A 46 -7.95 -5.09 -1.92
C GLU A 46 -8.12 -6.20 -0.91
N LYS A 47 -7.16 -7.11 -0.93
CA LYS A 47 -7.07 -8.16 0.07
C LYS A 47 -6.73 -7.55 1.44
N PRO A 48 -7.41 -7.94 2.53
CA PRO A 48 -7.01 -7.52 3.88
C PRO A 48 -5.53 -7.78 4.14
N GLY A 49 -4.84 -6.78 4.69
CA GLY A 49 -3.39 -6.76 4.88
C GLY A 49 -2.58 -6.25 3.67
N ALA A 50 -3.22 -5.90 2.56
CA ALA A 50 -2.56 -5.15 1.48
C ALA A 50 -2.08 -3.78 1.99
N ILE A 51 -0.96 -3.33 1.42
CA ILE A 51 -0.29 -2.11 1.80
C ILE A 51 -0.27 -1.17 0.60
N ALA A 52 -0.67 0.07 0.79
CA ALA A 52 -0.49 1.14 -0.18
C ALA A 52 0.57 2.12 0.33
N VAL A 53 1.56 2.44 -0.50
CA VAL A 53 2.60 3.43 -0.20
C VAL A 53 2.50 4.57 -1.20
N ASP A 54 2.21 5.79 -0.73
CA ASP A 54 2.13 6.96 -1.61
C ASP A 54 3.52 7.48 -2.05
N GLU A 55 3.56 8.60 -2.78
CA GLU A 55 4.81 9.20 -3.25
C GLU A 55 5.62 9.89 -2.14
N ASN A 56 4.96 10.28 -1.05
CA ASN A 56 5.58 10.91 0.12
C ASN A 56 6.08 9.87 1.14
N GLY A 57 5.84 8.58 0.89
CA GLY A 57 6.19 7.49 1.78
C GLY A 57 5.16 7.24 2.89
N MET A 58 3.96 7.83 2.80
CA MET A 58 2.86 7.50 3.70
C MET A 58 2.38 6.09 3.41
N VAL A 59 2.20 5.32 4.47
CA VAL A 59 1.80 3.92 4.40
C VAL A 59 0.38 3.72 4.90
N PHE A 60 -0.44 3.05 4.11
CA PHE A 60 -1.82 2.68 4.42
C PHE A 60 -1.97 1.15 4.40
N ILE A 61 -2.77 0.61 5.31
CA ILE A 61 -3.07 -0.83 5.42
C ILE A 61 -4.54 -1.05 5.11
N ALA A 62 -4.84 -2.01 4.25
CA ALA A 62 -6.20 -2.46 3.98
C ALA A 62 -6.68 -3.31 5.18
N GLU A 63 -7.60 -2.80 5.98
CA GLU A 63 -8.02 -3.39 7.25
C GLU A 63 -9.46 -3.90 7.24
N GLY A 64 -9.70 -4.91 8.10
CA GLY A 64 -10.99 -5.57 8.25
C GLY A 64 -11.39 -6.40 7.03
N GLY A 65 -12.62 -6.90 7.03
CA GLY A 65 -13.16 -7.67 5.91
C GLY A 65 -12.63 -9.11 5.84
N SER A 66 -12.60 -9.68 4.63
CA SER A 66 -12.21 -11.07 4.37
C SER A 66 -11.61 -11.21 2.98
N GLU A 67 -11.04 -12.37 2.65
CA GLU A 67 -10.55 -12.62 1.29
C GLU A 67 -11.66 -12.58 0.23
N TYR A 68 -12.90 -12.87 0.60
CA TYR A 68 -14.04 -12.89 -0.32
C TYR A 68 -14.68 -11.50 -0.49
N SER A 69 -14.75 -10.72 0.58
CA SER A 69 -15.39 -9.40 0.59
C SER A 69 -14.43 -8.23 0.37
N GLY A 70 -13.12 -8.50 0.30
CA GLY A 70 -12.07 -7.49 0.39
C GLY A 70 -12.02 -6.78 1.75
N ALA A 71 -11.16 -5.78 1.87
CA ALA A 71 -11.00 -4.98 3.07
C ALA A 71 -12.14 -3.95 3.25
N LYS A 72 -12.37 -3.53 4.49
CA LYS A 72 -13.43 -2.55 4.80
C LYS A 72 -12.96 -1.11 4.69
N ALA A 73 -11.69 -0.85 4.95
CA ALA A 73 -11.13 0.50 4.94
C ALA A 73 -9.61 0.47 4.73
N TRP A 74 -9.07 1.65 4.40
CA TRP A 74 -7.65 1.93 4.53
C TRP A 74 -7.38 2.61 5.87
N ALA A 75 -6.46 2.05 6.65
CA ALA A 75 -5.96 2.67 7.87
C ALA A 75 -4.58 3.27 7.63
N LEU A 76 -4.34 4.49 8.09
CA LEU A 76 -3.00 5.06 8.08
C LEU A 76 -2.11 4.28 9.06
N HIS A 77 -0.89 3.93 8.66
CA HIS A 77 0.02 3.20 9.51
C HIS A 77 0.34 4.03 10.78
N PRO A 78 0.33 3.44 12.00
CA PRO A 78 0.42 4.18 13.27
C PRO A 78 1.64 5.09 13.41
N GLN A 79 2.77 4.74 12.77
CA GLN A 79 3.97 5.58 12.78
C GLN A 79 3.81 6.92 12.04
N HIS A 80 2.73 7.11 11.28
CA HIS A 80 2.36 8.38 10.66
C HIS A 80 1.20 9.07 11.38
N MET A 81 0.67 8.49 12.46
CA MET A 81 -0.27 9.15 13.36
C MET A 81 0.55 9.98 14.34
N ALA A 82 0.43 11.31 14.26
CA ALA A 82 1.09 12.25 15.17
C ALA A 82 0.52 12.15 16.59
#